data_AF-A0A150SAF6-F1
#
_entry.id   AF-A0A150SAF6-F1
#
_cell.length_a   1.000
_cell.length_b   1.000
_cell.length_c   1.000
_cell.angle_alpha   90.00
_cell.angle_beta   90.00
_cell.angle_gamma   90.00
#
_symmetry.space_group_name_H-M   'P 1'
#
loop_
_entity.id
_entity.type
_entity.pdbx_description
1 polymer ?
#
loop_
_entity_poly.entity_id
_entity_poly.type
_entity_poly.pdbx_seq_one_letter_code
_entity_poly.pdbx_strand_id
1 'polypeptide(L)'
;MNLDRLQAPRADLALGMSFAALRSQDACRWLAAAIGISAAAAILLWPKPALANVGIPMLVFAWPASWIAFVPVVLVEAAVARRVLRLPTREAIKLSLAANAWSTLAGIPITWALLTVLEMTVAPILAMARADLGTAATLLMLPISAPWLGPVEEGWLVLAAGAFLCVPFFFASVWIEARSAGRRVPAADALRWAKRANSATYGFFLVALALAALISWTSHAGSAG
;
A
#
# COMPACT_ATOMS: atom_id res chain seq x y z
N MET A 1 78.92 -40.46 3.11
CA MET A 1 78.57 -39.99 1.76
C MET A 1 77.75 -41.10 1.10
N ASN A 2 76.43 -40.92 1.04
CA ASN A 2 75.55 -41.72 0.18
C ASN A 2 74.37 -40.81 -0.19
N LEU A 3 74.42 -40.34 -1.43
CA LEU A 3 73.37 -39.61 -2.14
C LEU A 3 72.47 -40.68 -2.74
N ASP A 4 71.16 -40.59 -2.49
CA ASP A 4 70.07 -41.01 -3.40
C ASP A 4 68.85 -41.45 -2.61
N ARG A 5 67.88 -40.53 -2.51
CA ARG A 5 66.45 -40.81 -2.62
C ARG A 5 65.69 -39.50 -2.75
N LEU A 6 65.71 -38.98 -3.97
CA LEU A 6 64.79 -37.96 -4.47
C LEU A 6 63.36 -38.52 -4.41
N GLN A 7 62.55 -37.99 -3.49
CA GLN A 7 61.10 -38.16 -3.52
C GLN A 7 60.51 -37.17 -4.53
N ALA A 8 59.97 -37.68 -5.62
CA ALA A 8 59.16 -36.91 -6.56
C ALA A 8 57.79 -36.55 -5.95
N PRO A 9 57.22 -35.36 -6.27
CA PRO A 9 55.87 -35.00 -5.85
C PRO A 9 54.80 -35.74 -6.65
N ARG A 10 53.82 -36.35 -5.97
CA ARG A 10 52.63 -36.98 -6.57
C ARG A 10 51.70 -35.92 -7.17
N ALA A 11 51.35 -36.08 -8.44
CA ALA A 11 50.56 -35.16 -9.24
C ALA A 11 49.08 -35.60 -9.42
N ASP A 12 48.43 -36.12 -8.36
CA ASP A 12 47.11 -36.77 -8.50
C ASP A 12 45.92 -36.03 -7.86
N LEU A 13 46.05 -34.75 -7.48
CA LEU A 13 45.02 -33.99 -6.75
C LEU A 13 44.28 -32.91 -7.56
N ALA A 14 44.41 -32.87 -8.89
CA ALA A 14 43.81 -31.81 -9.73
C ALA A 14 42.55 -32.22 -10.52
N LEU A 15 42.20 -33.51 -10.60
CA LEU A 15 41.11 -33.99 -11.48
C LEU A 15 39.74 -34.11 -10.80
N GLY A 16 39.66 -34.07 -9.46
CA GLY A 16 38.40 -34.23 -8.72
C GLY A 16 37.53 -32.97 -8.58
N MET A 17 38.09 -31.77 -8.77
CA MET A 17 37.37 -30.50 -8.56
C MET A 17 36.56 -30.01 -9.77
N SER A 18 36.74 -30.62 -10.95
CA SER A 18 36.07 -30.16 -12.18
C SER A 18 34.61 -30.63 -12.30
N PHE A 19 34.28 -31.83 -11.82
CA PHE A 19 32.94 -32.42 -11.99
C PHE A 19 31.87 -31.81 -11.05
N ALA A 20 32.24 -31.39 -9.84
CA ALA A 20 31.28 -30.78 -8.91
C ALA A 20 30.88 -29.36 -9.35
N ALA A 21 31.81 -28.60 -9.95
CA ALA A 21 31.55 -27.26 -10.45
C ALA A 21 30.61 -27.27 -11.68
N LEU A 22 30.81 -28.21 -12.61
CA LEU A 22 29.94 -28.39 -13.79
C LEU A 22 28.48 -28.66 -13.40
N ARG A 23 28.25 -29.49 -12.38
CA ARG A 23 26.90 -29.84 -11.90
C ARG A 23 26.12 -28.65 -11.31
N SER A 24 26.84 -27.69 -10.72
CA SER A 24 26.24 -26.49 -10.10
C SER A 24 25.79 -25.46 -11.13
N GLN A 25 26.51 -25.37 -12.25
CA GLN A 25 26.23 -24.40 -13.32
C GLN A 25 24.99 -24.80 -14.12
N ASP A 26 24.78 -26.11 -14.32
CA ASP A 26 23.58 -26.64 -14.99
C ASP A 26 22.32 -26.41 -14.15
N ALA A 27 22.39 -26.59 -12.83
CA ALA A 27 21.26 -26.34 -11.93
C ALA A 27 20.77 -24.88 -11.98
N CYS A 28 21.69 -23.91 -12.03
CA CYS A 28 21.34 -22.49 -12.18
C CYS A 28 20.67 -22.18 -13.53
N ARG A 29 21.12 -22.82 -14.61
CA ARG A 29 20.54 -22.64 -15.96
C ARG A 29 19.12 -23.21 -16.03
N TRP A 30 18.90 -24.40 -15.47
CA TRP A 30 17.58 -25.02 -15.39
C TRP A 30 16.60 -24.21 -14.53
N LEU A 31 17.06 -23.68 -13.40
CA LEU A 31 16.23 -22.80 -12.56
C LEU A 31 15.83 -21.52 -13.30
N ALA A 32 16.79 -20.85 -13.95
CA ALA A 32 16.52 -19.64 -14.73
C ALA A 32 15.53 -19.91 -15.88
N ALA A 33 15.69 -21.04 -16.59
CA ALA A 33 14.78 -21.45 -17.65
C ALA A 33 13.37 -21.75 -17.10
N ALA A 34 13.27 -22.45 -15.97
CA ALA A 34 11.99 -22.76 -15.34
C ALA A 34 11.25 -21.50 -14.87
N ILE A 35 11.97 -20.53 -14.30
CA ILE A 35 11.41 -19.22 -13.93
C ILE A 35 10.93 -18.47 -15.18
N GLY A 36 11.75 -18.42 -16.24
CA GLY A 36 11.40 -17.75 -17.49
C GLY A 36 10.16 -18.35 -18.15
N ILE A 37 10.07 -19.68 -18.23
CA ILE A 37 8.92 -20.40 -18.79
C ILE A 37 7.67 -20.16 -17.95
N SER A 38 7.79 -20.22 -16.61
CA SER A 38 6.65 -19.99 -15.71
C SER A 38 6.13 -18.56 -15.81
N ALA A 39 7.03 -17.57 -15.90
CA ALA A 39 6.66 -16.17 -16.09
C ALA A 39 6.00 -15.94 -17.46
N ALA A 40 6.55 -16.52 -18.54
CA ALA A 40 5.97 -16.44 -19.87
C ALA A 40 4.59 -17.11 -19.93
N ALA A 41 4.42 -18.28 -19.30
CA ALA A 41 3.14 -18.96 -19.18
C ALA A 41 2.13 -18.13 -18.40
N ALA A 42 2.53 -17.50 -17.28
CA ALA A 42 1.66 -16.62 -16.51
C ALA A 42 1.21 -15.37 -17.31
N ILE A 43 2.08 -14.83 -18.16
CA ILE A 43 1.76 -13.71 -19.07
C ILE A 43 0.83 -14.16 -20.21
N LEU A 44 1.09 -15.32 -20.79
CA LEU A 44 0.30 -15.85 -21.92
C LEU A 44 -1.07 -16.38 -21.49
N LEU A 45 -1.16 -16.95 -20.29
CA LEU A 45 -2.40 -17.45 -19.69
C LEU A 45 -3.13 -16.36 -18.88
N TRP A 46 -2.70 -15.10 -18.98
CA TRP A 46 -3.34 -13.98 -18.31
C TRP A 46 -4.77 -13.79 -18.85
N PRO A 47 -5.82 -14.02 -18.03
CA PRO A 47 -7.19 -14.05 -18.53
C PRO A 47 -7.70 -12.63 -18.80
N LYS A 48 -7.57 -12.18 -20.05
CA LYS A 48 -8.04 -10.85 -20.50
C LYS A 48 -9.56 -10.63 -20.39
N PRO A 49 -10.45 -11.61 -20.65
CA PRO A 49 -11.90 -11.38 -20.60
C PRO A 49 -12.47 -11.35 -19.17
N ALA A 50 -11.86 -12.08 -18.24
CA ALA A 50 -12.31 -12.12 -16.84
C ALA A 50 -12.03 -10.81 -16.09
N LEU A 51 -11.04 -10.02 -16.56
CA LEU A 51 -10.69 -8.71 -16.00
C LEU A 51 -11.66 -7.59 -16.39
N ALA A 52 -12.49 -7.77 -17.43
CA ALA A 52 -13.40 -6.73 -17.91
C ALA A 52 -14.57 -6.44 -16.93
N ASN A 53 -14.88 -7.38 -16.03
CA ASN A 53 -15.92 -7.23 -15.00
C ASN A 53 -15.33 -7.19 -13.57
N VAL A 54 -14.00 -7.18 -13.43
CA VAL A 54 -13.36 -7.10 -12.13
C VAL A 54 -13.28 -5.64 -11.73
N GLY A 55 -14.03 -5.28 -10.68
CA GLY A 55 -13.90 -3.96 -10.09
C GLY A 55 -12.44 -3.67 -9.68
N ILE A 56 -12.11 -2.40 -9.60
CA ILE A 56 -10.76 -1.95 -9.31
C ILE A 56 -10.62 -1.73 -7.80
N PRO A 57 -9.77 -2.51 -7.11
CA PRO A 57 -9.51 -2.28 -5.70
C PRO A 57 -8.85 -0.93 -5.51
N MET A 58 -9.45 -0.06 -4.69
CA MET A 58 -8.89 1.29 -4.46
C MET A 58 -7.53 1.26 -3.77
N LEU A 59 -7.14 0.13 -3.18
CA LEU A 59 -5.78 -0.11 -2.68
C LEU A 59 -4.71 0.11 -3.77
N VAL A 60 -5.00 -0.25 -5.03
CA VAL A 60 -4.07 -0.09 -6.16
C VAL A 60 -3.75 1.38 -6.42
N PHE A 61 -4.65 2.30 -6.07
CA PHE A 61 -4.40 3.74 -6.18
C PHE A 61 -3.87 4.32 -4.87
N ALA A 62 -4.53 4.01 -3.75
CA ALA A 62 -4.23 4.61 -2.45
C ALA A 62 -2.83 4.24 -1.96
N TRP A 63 -2.39 3.00 -2.17
CA TRP A 63 -1.11 2.56 -1.62
C TRP A 63 0.09 3.14 -2.37
N PRO A 64 0.18 3.12 -3.72
CA PRO A 64 1.23 3.85 -4.44
C PRO A 64 1.22 5.35 -4.16
N ALA A 65 0.03 5.97 -4.10
CA ALA A 65 -0.08 7.39 -3.77
C ALA A 65 0.47 7.70 -2.37
N SER A 66 0.25 6.83 -1.39
CA SER A 66 0.79 7.00 -0.03
C SER A 66 2.32 6.98 0.00
N TRP A 67 2.97 6.20 -0.87
CA TRP A 67 4.44 6.19 -0.98
C TRP A 67 4.98 7.49 -1.58
N ILE A 68 4.31 8.05 -2.57
CA ILE A 68 4.66 9.35 -3.14
C ILE A 68 4.50 10.45 -2.09
N ALA A 69 3.42 10.40 -1.31
CA ALA A 69 3.13 11.34 -0.23
C ALA A 69 3.98 11.12 1.04
N PHE A 70 4.71 10.01 1.14
CA PHE A 70 5.35 9.58 2.38
C PHE A 70 6.31 10.63 2.95
N VAL A 71 7.24 11.11 2.13
CA VAL A 71 8.24 12.10 2.56
C VAL A 71 7.60 13.42 3.01
N PRO A 72 6.73 14.09 2.22
CA PRO A 72 6.12 15.34 2.67
C PRO A 72 5.25 15.16 3.91
N VAL A 73 4.50 14.07 4.02
CA VAL A 73 3.70 13.75 5.22
C VAL A 73 4.60 13.62 6.45
N VAL A 74 5.68 12.83 6.37
CA VAL A 74 6.62 12.67 7.49
C VAL A 74 7.18 14.00 7.97
N LEU A 75 7.52 14.92 7.05
CA LEU A 75 8.06 16.23 7.39
C LEU A 75 7.01 17.14 8.07
N VAL A 76 5.78 17.16 7.55
CA VAL A 76 4.66 17.90 8.15
C VAL A 76 4.39 17.39 9.57
N GLU A 77 4.28 16.08 9.74
CA GLU A 77 3.97 15.48 11.03
C GLU A 77 5.12 15.57 12.03
N ALA A 78 6.37 15.56 11.56
CA ALA A 78 7.53 15.86 12.39
C ALA A 78 7.50 17.31 12.87
N ALA A 79 7.11 18.28 12.02
CA ALA A 79 6.93 19.66 12.44
C ALA A 79 5.83 19.80 13.51
N VAL A 80 4.74 19.05 13.38
CA VAL A 80 3.68 18.97 14.41
C VAL A 80 4.24 18.32 15.69
N ALA A 81 5.00 17.23 15.60
CA ALA A 81 5.63 16.57 16.75
C ALA A 81 6.55 17.52 17.52
N ARG A 82 7.37 18.32 16.83
CA ARG A 82 8.22 19.34 17.47
C ARG A 82 7.41 20.34 18.29
N ARG A 83 6.27 20.78 17.77
CA ARG A 83 5.42 21.77 18.44
C ARG A 83 4.63 21.18 19.59
N VAL A 84 4.07 19.98 19.41
CA VAL A 84 3.15 19.34 20.37
C VAL A 84 3.92 18.61 21.47
N LEU A 85 4.97 17.88 21.10
CA LEU A 85 5.74 17.02 22.01
C LEU A 85 7.05 17.67 22.47
N ARG A 86 7.39 18.86 21.95
CA ARG A 86 8.65 19.59 22.26
C ARG A 86 9.92 18.77 21.99
N LEU A 87 9.86 17.85 21.04
CA LEU A 87 11.00 17.01 20.66
C LEU A 87 12.03 17.78 19.82
N PRO A 88 13.34 17.46 19.95
CA PRO A 88 14.34 17.96 19.03
C PRO A 88 14.05 17.44 17.61
N THR A 89 14.43 18.22 16.58
CA THR A 89 14.09 17.95 15.17
C THR A 89 14.39 16.53 14.73
N ARG A 90 15.56 16.00 15.09
CA ARG A 90 15.97 14.64 14.73
C ARG A 90 15.05 13.57 15.32
N GLU A 91 14.66 13.72 16.58
CA GLU A 91 13.76 12.76 17.24
C GLU A 91 12.32 12.89 16.75
N ALA A 92 11.88 14.10 16.42
CA ALA A 92 10.58 14.33 15.78
C ALA A 92 10.49 13.65 14.40
N ILE A 93 11.54 13.75 13.58
CA ILE A 93 11.61 13.08 12.28
C ILE A 93 11.62 11.57 12.45
N LYS A 94 12.44 11.02 13.35
CA LYS A 94 12.48 9.56 13.61
C LYS A 94 11.15 9.03 14.12
N LEU A 95 10.48 9.77 15.00
CA LEU A 95 9.16 9.41 15.51
C LEU A 95 8.14 9.37 14.37
N SER A 96 8.04 10.47 13.62
CA SER A 96 7.14 10.63 12.49
C SER A 96 7.36 9.56 11.42
N LEU A 97 8.62 9.33 11.01
CA LEU A 97 8.99 8.34 10.01
C LEU A 97 8.60 6.92 10.43
N ALA A 98 8.90 6.54 11.67
CA ALA A 98 8.54 5.21 12.17
C ALA A 98 7.02 5.02 12.24
N ALA A 99 6.30 6.03 12.73
CA ALA A 99 4.84 5.98 12.85
C ALA A 99 4.16 5.89 11.48
N ASN A 100 4.55 6.76 10.54
CA ASN A 100 4.04 6.77 9.16
C ASN A 100 4.38 5.49 8.40
N ALA A 101 5.57 4.91 8.64
CA ALA A 101 5.92 3.62 8.03
C ALA A 101 4.96 2.52 8.48
N TRP A 102 4.61 2.47 9.78
CA TRP A 102 3.65 1.49 10.29
C TRP A 102 2.22 1.72 9.78
N SER A 103 1.74 2.96 9.75
CA SER A 103 0.40 3.27 9.22
C SER A 103 0.32 3.03 7.71
N THR A 104 1.40 3.27 6.96
CA THR A 104 1.46 3.01 5.50
C THR A 104 1.59 1.52 5.15
N LEU A 105 2.47 0.79 5.82
CA LEU A 105 2.75 -0.62 5.52
C LEU A 105 1.64 -1.56 5.99
N ALA A 106 1.12 -1.34 7.20
CA ALA A 106 0.11 -2.19 7.80
C ALA A 106 -1.26 -1.52 7.84
N GLY A 107 -1.32 -0.24 8.21
CA GLY A 107 -2.59 0.46 8.40
C GLY A 107 -3.44 0.53 7.13
N ILE A 108 -2.86 0.94 6.01
CA ILE A 108 -3.59 1.06 4.73
C ILE A 108 -4.12 -0.31 4.26
N PRO A 109 -3.30 -1.38 4.11
CA PRO A 109 -3.82 -2.68 3.65
C PRO A 109 -4.85 -3.30 4.59
N ILE A 110 -4.64 -3.22 5.92
CA ILE A 110 -5.58 -3.77 6.90
C ILE A 110 -6.91 -3.02 6.86
N THR A 111 -6.87 -1.68 6.86
CA THR A 111 -8.10 -0.88 6.83
C THR A 111 -8.86 -1.10 5.53
N TRP A 112 -8.16 -1.14 4.40
CA TRP A 112 -8.77 -1.47 3.11
C TRP A 112 -9.44 -2.85 3.15
N ALA A 113 -8.75 -3.89 3.62
CA ALA A 113 -9.31 -5.25 3.68
C ALA A 113 -10.58 -5.32 4.55
N LEU A 114 -10.58 -4.63 5.70
CA LEU A 114 -11.75 -4.55 6.57
C LEU A 114 -12.93 -3.85 5.86
N LEU A 115 -12.67 -2.74 5.18
CA LEU A 115 -13.69 -2.02 4.43
C LEU A 115 -14.20 -2.84 3.24
N THR A 116 -13.35 -3.58 2.55
CA THR A 116 -13.76 -4.48 1.46
C THR A 116 -14.66 -5.61 1.97
N VAL A 117 -14.35 -6.21 3.13
CA VAL A 117 -15.25 -7.21 3.73
C VAL A 117 -16.60 -6.58 4.09
N LEU A 118 -16.60 -5.36 4.63
CA LEU A 118 -17.83 -4.61 4.90
C LEU A 118 -18.61 -4.35 3.61
N GLU A 119 -17.95 -3.93 2.53
CA GLU A 119 -18.59 -3.75 1.23
C GLU A 119 -19.24 -5.03 0.72
N MET A 120 -18.49 -6.14 0.68
CA MET A 120 -18.98 -7.42 0.15
C MET A 120 -20.16 -7.97 0.95
N THR A 121 -20.31 -7.58 2.21
CA THR A 121 -21.42 -8.00 3.07
C THR A 121 -22.61 -7.04 3.02
N VAL A 122 -22.38 -5.73 2.98
CA VAL A 122 -23.44 -4.71 3.09
C VAL A 122 -23.95 -4.25 1.72
N ALA A 123 -23.11 -4.16 0.70
CA ALA A 123 -23.52 -3.68 -0.63
C ALA A 123 -24.65 -4.52 -1.25
N PRO A 124 -24.65 -5.87 -1.19
CA PRO A 124 -25.76 -6.68 -1.71
C PRO A 124 -27.08 -6.42 -0.97
N ILE A 125 -27.01 -6.25 0.35
CA ILE A 125 -28.18 -5.95 1.19
C ILE A 125 -28.75 -4.58 0.82
N LEU A 126 -27.88 -3.57 0.67
CA LEU A 126 -28.27 -2.23 0.27
C LEU A 126 -28.88 -2.20 -1.14
N ALA A 127 -28.37 -3.02 -2.05
CA ALA A 127 -28.93 -3.17 -3.39
C ALA A 127 -30.35 -3.76 -3.38
N MET A 128 -30.59 -4.80 -2.55
CA MET A 128 -31.91 -5.39 -2.39
C MET A 128 -32.91 -4.43 -1.73
N ALA A 129 -32.47 -3.66 -0.74
CA ALA A 129 -33.30 -2.69 -0.03
C ALA A 129 -33.46 -1.34 -0.77
N ARG A 130 -32.91 -1.21 -1.99
CA ARG A 130 -32.88 0.08 -2.71
C ARG A 130 -34.28 0.62 -3.01
N ALA A 131 -35.24 -0.24 -3.33
CA ALA A 131 -36.62 0.16 -3.59
C ALA A 131 -37.28 0.79 -2.35
N ASP A 132 -36.99 0.24 -1.17
CA ASP A 132 -37.57 0.70 0.09
C ASP A 132 -36.86 1.94 0.65
N LEU A 133 -35.53 2.03 0.46
CA LEU A 133 -34.68 3.10 1.00
C LEU A 133 -34.56 4.32 0.08
N GLY A 134 -34.94 4.19 -1.19
CA GLY A 134 -34.94 5.27 -2.18
C GLY A 134 -33.61 6.04 -2.23
N THR A 135 -33.68 7.36 -2.04
CA THR A 135 -32.50 8.26 -2.10
C THR A 135 -31.44 7.92 -1.07
N ALA A 136 -31.80 7.40 0.10
CA ALA A 136 -30.84 7.05 1.14
C ALA A 136 -29.90 5.93 0.68
N ALA A 137 -30.43 4.92 -0.03
CA ALA A 137 -29.59 3.87 -0.62
C ALA A 137 -28.60 4.45 -1.62
N THR A 138 -29.04 5.37 -2.49
CA THR A 138 -28.15 6.02 -3.47
C THR A 138 -27.02 6.80 -2.78
N LEU A 139 -27.30 7.53 -1.70
CA LEU A 139 -26.29 8.28 -0.96
C LEU A 139 -25.28 7.38 -0.24
N LEU A 140 -25.70 6.19 0.19
CA LEU A 140 -24.85 5.23 0.89
C LEU A 140 -24.02 4.35 -0.04
N MET A 141 -24.41 4.21 -1.31
CA MET A 141 -23.69 3.36 -2.27
C MET A 141 -22.22 3.77 -2.44
N LEU A 142 -21.93 5.07 -2.61
CA LEU A 142 -20.56 5.52 -2.82
C LEU A 142 -19.65 5.24 -1.61
N PRO A 143 -20.00 5.62 -0.36
CA PRO A 143 -19.27 5.23 0.84
C PRO A 143 -19.01 3.72 0.96
N ILE A 144 -20.02 2.90 0.66
CA ILE A 144 -19.92 1.45 0.80
C ILE A 144 -19.03 0.85 -0.28
N SER A 145 -19.13 1.32 -1.52
CA SER A 145 -18.32 0.84 -2.64
C SER A 145 -16.95 1.52 -2.76
N ALA A 146 -16.61 2.43 -1.84
CA ALA A 146 -15.34 3.14 -1.88
C ALA A 146 -14.08 2.25 -1.83
N PRO A 147 -14.02 1.09 -1.13
CA PRO A 147 -12.79 0.30 -1.08
C PRO A 147 -12.59 -0.57 -2.34
N TRP A 148 -13.67 -0.93 -3.04
CA TRP A 148 -13.65 -1.67 -4.30
C TRP A 148 -14.65 -1.08 -5.30
N LEU A 149 -14.18 -0.22 -6.20
CA LEU A 149 -15.08 0.33 -7.20
C LEU A 149 -15.37 -0.72 -8.28
N GLY A 150 -16.61 -0.78 -8.77
CA GLY A 150 -16.94 -1.55 -9.98
C GLY A 150 -16.21 -1.02 -11.23
N PRO A 151 -16.55 -1.49 -12.44
CA PRO A 151 -16.10 -0.83 -13.66
C PRO A 151 -16.52 0.64 -13.63
N VAL A 152 -15.54 1.56 -13.66
CA VAL A 152 -15.78 3.00 -13.58
C VAL A 152 -15.31 3.66 -14.86
N GLU A 153 -16.22 4.30 -15.59
CA GLU A 153 -15.86 5.13 -16.76
C GLU A 153 -15.54 6.57 -16.33
N GLU A 154 -16.11 7.00 -15.21
CA GLU A 154 -16.07 8.37 -14.74
C GLU A 154 -14.94 8.59 -13.72
N GLY A 155 -13.88 9.31 -14.11
CA GLY A 155 -12.72 9.56 -13.23
C GLY A 155 -13.04 10.26 -11.91
N TRP A 156 -14.13 11.04 -11.84
CA TRP A 156 -14.52 11.74 -10.61
C TRP A 156 -14.93 10.77 -9.48
N LEU A 157 -15.45 9.58 -9.80
CA LEU A 157 -15.82 8.56 -8.80
C LEU A 157 -14.59 8.02 -8.07
N VAL A 158 -13.46 7.84 -8.78
CA VAL A 158 -12.19 7.41 -8.18
C VAL A 158 -11.69 8.45 -7.17
N LEU A 159 -11.78 9.73 -7.53
CA LEU A 159 -11.39 10.84 -6.66
C LEU A 159 -12.32 10.94 -5.44
N ALA A 160 -13.63 10.80 -5.64
CA ALA A 160 -14.62 10.84 -4.56
C ALA A 160 -14.46 9.67 -3.58
N ALA A 161 -14.22 8.45 -4.09
CA ALA A 161 -13.91 7.28 -3.26
C ALA A 161 -12.60 7.49 -2.47
N GLY A 162 -11.56 8.05 -3.09
CA GLY A 162 -10.32 8.41 -2.41
C GLY A 162 -10.53 9.42 -1.28
N ALA A 163 -11.36 10.45 -1.51
CA ALA A 163 -11.72 11.43 -0.50
C ALA A 163 -12.48 10.79 0.67
N PHE A 164 -13.40 9.87 0.39
CA PHE A 164 -14.10 9.11 1.42
C PHE A 164 -13.13 8.24 2.24
N LEU A 165 -12.24 7.50 1.58
CA LEU A 165 -11.27 6.61 2.23
C LEU A 165 -10.27 7.34 3.14
N CYS A 166 -10.05 8.64 2.94
CA CYS A 166 -9.26 9.46 3.87
C CYS A 166 -9.83 9.42 5.30
N VAL A 167 -11.15 9.27 5.47
CA VAL A 167 -11.79 9.24 6.79
C VAL A 167 -11.45 7.97 7.58
N PRO A 168 -11.70 6.74 7.10
CA PRO A 168 -11.32 5.54 7.83
C PRO A 168 -9.79 5.40 7.95
N PHE A 169 -9.01 5.79 6.93
CA PHE A 169 -7.55 5.79 7.04
C PHE A 169 -7.04 6.78 8.10
N PHE A 170 -7.66 7.95 8.25
CA PHE A 170 -7.35 8.88 9.33
C PHE A 170 -7.49 8.21 10.71
N PHE A 171 -8.62 7.52 10.97
CA PHE A 171 -8.82 6.88 12.27
C PHE A 171 -7.84 5.73 12.52
N ALA A 172 -7.60 4.90 11.50
CA ALA A 172 -6.63 3.83 11.58
C ALA A 172 -5.22 4.37 11.87
N SER A 173 -4.81 5.42 11.15
CA SER A 173 -3.52 6.06 11.32
C SER A 173 -3.37 6.66 12.73
N VAL A 174 -4.34 7.44 13.20
CA VAL A 174 -4.34 8.00 14.56
C VAL A 174 -4.14 6.90 15.62
N TRP A 175 -4.83 5.77 15.48
CA TRP A 175 -4.71 4.66 16.41
C TRP A 175 -3.34 3.99 16.37
N ILE A 176 -2.84 3.65 15.16
CA ILE A 176 -1.54 3.00 14.95
C ILE A 176 -0.39 3.89 15.45
N GLU A 177 -0.43 5.17 15.08
CA GLU A 177 0.63 6.12 15.39
C GLU A 177 0.67 6.49 16.86
N ALA A 178 -0.50 6.71 17.50
CA ALA A 178 -0.56 6.94 18.94
C ALA A 178 -0.01 5.73 19.72
N ARG A 179 -0.29 4.50 19.27
CA ARG A 179 0.23 3.28 19.89
C ARG A 179 1.73 3.10 19.67
N SER A 180 2.23 3.43 18.48
CA SER A 180 3.66 3.41 18.16
C SER A 180 4.44 4.45 18.99
N ALA A 181 3.95 5.69 19.04
CA ALA A 181 4.55 6.80 19.77
C ALA A 181 4.43 6.67 21.30
N GLY A 182 3.38 6.02 21.79
CA GLY A 182 3.17 5.74 23.22
C GLY A 182 4.29 4.91 23.88
N ARG A 183 5.18 4.30 23.07
CA ARG A 183 6.41 3.64 23.56
C ARG A 183 7.52 4.63 23.95
N ARG A 184 7.42 5.90 23.56
CA ARG A 184 8.45 6.94 23.74
C ARG A 184 7.96 8.17 24.50
N VAL A 185 6.68 8.47 24.43
CA VAL A 185 6.05 9.63 25.10
C VAL A 185 4.77 9.19 25.82
N PRO A 186 4.27 9.97 26.79
CA PRO A 186 3.01 9.67 27.47
C PRO A 186 1.86 9.46 26.47
N ALA A 187 0.99 8.47 26.75
CA ALA A 187 -0.08 8.07 25.83
C ALA A 187 -1.03 9.22 25.45
N ALA A 188 -1.34 10.11 26.40
CA ALA A 188 -2.16 11.29 26.14
C ALA A 188 -1.51 12.26 25.13
N ASP A 189 -0.19 12.41 25.19
CA ASP A 189 0.56 13.27 24.27
C ASP A 189 0.74 12.61 22.91
N ALA A 190 0.99 11.30 22.87
CA ALA A 190 1.00 10.52 21.64
C ALA A 190 -0.32 10.64 20.88
N LEU A 191 -1.46 10.49 21.57
CA LEU A 191 -2.78 10.64 20.96
C LEU A 191 -3.04 12.08 20.48
N ARG A 192 -2.64 13.09 21.27
CA ARG A 192 -2.79 14.50 20.92
C ARG A 192 -1.98 14.86 19.67
N TRP A 193 -0.75 14.37 19.58
CA TRP A 193 0.12 14.53 18.42
C TRP A 193 -0.48 13.82 17.21
N ALA A 194 -0.81 12.53 17.32
CA ALA A 194 -1.35 11.73 16.23
C ALA A 194 -2.62 12.37 15.64
N LYS A 195 -3.57 12.80 16.48
CA LYS A 195 -4.78 13.51 16.02
C LYS A 195 -4.43 14.78 15.24
N ARG A 196 -3.58 15.65 15.79
CA ARG A 196 -3.22 16.93 15.13
C ARG A 196 -2.45 16.73 13.83
N ALA A 197 -1.52 15.79 13.82
CA ALA A 197 -0.70 15.43 12.66
C ALA A 197 -1.58 14.90 11.53
N ASN A 198 -2.39 13.87 11.82
CA ASN A 198 -3.28 13.25 10.86
C ASN A 198 -4.39 14.21 10.39
N SER A 199 -4.89 15.12 11.24
CA SER A 199 -5.90 16.09 10.82
C SER A 199 -5.34 17.08 9.80
N ALA A 200 -4.06 17.43 9.90
CA ALA A 200 -3.42 18.29 8.91
C ALA A 200 -3.21 17.55 7.58
N THR A 201 -2.75 16.29 7.63
CA THR A 201 -2.38 15.52 6.43
C THR A 201 -3.60 14.93 5.72
N TYR A 202 -4.42 14.12 6.39
CA TYR A 202 -5.65 13.59 5.80
C TYR A 202 -6.70 14.67 5.55
N GLY A 203 -6.76 15.73 6.36
CA GLY A 203 -7.64 16.88 6.09
C GLY A 203 -7.28 17.57 4.78
N PHE A 204 -5.98 17.77 4.51
CA PHE A 204 -5.51 18.29 3.23
C PHE A 204 -5.90 17.38 2.06
N PHE A 205 -5.61 16.07 2.14
CA PHE A 205 -5.93 15.14 1.05
C PHE A 205 -7.44 15.01 0.81
N LEU A 206 -8.24 14.97 1.87
CA LEU A 206 -9.70 14.92 1.77
C LEU A 206 -10.23 16.12 1.00
N VAL A 207 -9.80 17.34 1.36
CA VAL A 207 -10.24 18.56 0.68
C VAL A 207 -9.75 18.59 -0.76
N ALA A 208 -8.48 18.27 -1.01
CA ALA A 208 -7.90 18.27 -2.35
C ALA A 208 -8.62 17.28 -3.29
N LEU A 209 -8.86 16.04 -2.83
CA LEU A 209 -9.54 15.02 -3.62
C LEU A 209 -11.02 15.34 -3.82
N ALA A 210 -11.72 15.87 -2.81
CA ALA A 210 -13.12 16.27 -2.93
C ALA A 210 -13.29 17.42 -3.93
N LEU A 211 -12.41 18.43 -3.89
CA LEU A 211 -12.42 19.52 -4.87
C LEU A 211 -12.10 19.02 -6.28
N ALA A 212 -11.10 18.14 -6.42
CA ALA A 212 -10.77 17.55 -7.72
C ALA A 212 -11.93 16.72 -8.28
N ALA A 213 -12.62 15.94 -7.44
CA ALA A 213 -13.82 15.20 -7.83
C ALA A 213 -14.93 16.15 -8.30
N LEU A 214 -15.17 17.24 -7.56
CA LEU A 214 -16.18 18.25 -7.92
C LEU A 214 -15.88 18.91 -9.27
N ILE A 215 -14.64 19.34 -9.50
CA ILE A 215 -14.20 19.95 -10.76
C ILE A 215 -14.31 18.96 -11.93
N SER A 216 -13.91 17.71 -11.70
CA SER A 216 -14.02 16.66 -12.72
C SER A 216 -15.46 16.35 -13.07
N TRP A 217 -16.36 16.34 -12.08
CA TRP A 217 -17.79 16.09 -12.29
C TRP A 217 -18.46 17.23 -13.07
N THR A 218 -18.20 18.49 -12.72
CA THR A 218 -18.80 19.64 -13.43
C THR A 218 -18.32 19.74 -14.88
N SER A 219 -17.05 19.41 -15.13
CA SER A 219 -16.48 19.37 -16.48
C SER A 219 -17.15 18.29 -17.35
N HIS A 220 -17.47 17.14 -16.76
CA HIS A 220 -18.16 16.06 -17.46
C HIS A 220 -19.63 16.42 -17.74
N ALA A 221 -20.35 16.96 -16.75
CA ALA A 221 -21.74 17.38 -16.89
C ALA A 221 -21.94 18.44 -17.98
N GLY A 222 -20.99 19.36 -18.16
CA GLY A 222 -21.03 20.38 -19.21
C GLY A 222 -20.78 19.87 -20.63
N SER A 223 -20.27 18.65 -20.80
CA SER A 223 -20.02 18.04 -22.12
C SER A 223 -21.18 17.19 -22.65
N ALA A 224 -22.19 16.92 -21.81
CA ALA A 224 -23.33 16.06 -22.12
C ALA A 224 -24.61 16.83 -22.51
N GLY A 225 -24.57 18.17 -22.55
CA GLY A 225 -25.68 19.05 -22.95
C GLY A 225 -25.35 19.85 -24.20
#